data_AF-A0A7Y4RY25-F1
#
_entry.id   AF-A0A7Y4RY25-F1
#
_cell.length_a   1.000
_cell.length_b   1.000
_cell.length_c   1.000
_cell.angle_alpha   90.00
_cell.angle_beta   90.00
_cell.angle_gamma   90.00
#
_symmetry.space_group_name_H-M   'P 1'
#
loop_
_entity.id
_entity.type
_entity.pdbx_description
1 polymer ?
#
loop_
_entity_poly.entity_id
_entity_poly.type
_entity_poly.pdbx_seq_one_letter_code
_entity_poly.pdbx_strand_id
1 'polypeptide(L)'
;MNKSQMTNEQYGLFFDVRRSIRYHDRRRSFFELMHRITAALTILMAGSILFDIGKTGATAPWLVGLSVFAAVLATFDMVVGYASQADLHRSLKVRFGNLEMAIVAGGSTQAEWDEHQLKRLTIELDEPAVYRALDILCYNEVSIADGVQKENLRSIDYISRATCHIFHWSDIANSSK
;
A
#
# COMPACT_ATOMS: atom_id res chain seq x y z
N MET A 1 6.58 -19.51 -18.25
CA MET A 1 7.31 -20.49 -17.42
C MET A 1 6.31 -21.38 -16.68
N ASN A 2 6.53 -22.70 -16.67
CA ASN A 2 5.65 -23.64 -15.96
C ASN A 2 6.04 -23.69 -14.48
N LYS A 3 5.14 -23.26 -13.57
CA LYS A 3 5.42 -23.22 -12.12
C LYS A 3 5.83 -24.58 -11.56
N SER A 4 5.33 -25.68 -12.16
CA SER A 4 5.64 -27.04 -11.70
C SER A 4 7.08 -27.48 -11.93
N GLN A 5 7.88 -26.69 -12.65
CA GLN A 5 9.29 -26.96 -12.93
C GLN A 5 10.24 -26.17 -12.02
N MET A 6 9.71 -25.29 -11.17
CA MET A 6 10.51 -24.51 -10.22
C MET A 6 10.90 -25.36 -9.01
N THR A 7 12.09 -25.12 -8.47
CA THR A 7 12.40 -25.56 -7.09
C THR A 7 11.56 -24.79 -6.08
N ASN A 8 11.48 -25.30 -4.84
CA ASN A 8 10.74 -24.62 -3.78
C ASN A 8 11.27 -23.20 -3.50
N GLU A 9 12.59 -23.00 -3.63
CA GLU A 9 13.24 -21.70 -3.43
C GLU A 9 12.89 -20.72 -4.55
N GLN A 10 12.94 -21.19 -5.79
CA GLN A 10 12.56 -20.40 -6.97
C GLN A 10 11.10 -19.99 -6.92
N TYR A 11 10.22 -20.93 -6.56
CA TYR A 11 8.80 -20.64 -6.34
C TYR A 11 8.61 -19.66 -5.19
N GLY A 12 9.33 -19.82 -4.08
CA GLY A 12 9.29 -18.91 -2.93
C GLY A 12 9.67 -17.47 -3.31
N LEU A 13 10.76 -17.29 -4.07
CA LEU A 13 11.15 -15.98 -4.59
C LEU A 13 10.07 -15.38 -5.50
N PHE A 14 9.57 -16.16 -6.46
CA PHE A 14 8.54 -15.71 -7.38
C PHE A 14 7.23 -15.32 -6.65
N PHE A 15 6.84 -16.11 -5.66
CA PHE A 15 5.69 -15.84 -4.81
C PHE A 15 5.88 -14.54 -4.01
N ASP A 16 7.03 -14.36 -3.37
CA ASP A 16 7.36 -13.16 -2.59
C ASP A 16 7.35 -11.90 -3.44
N VAL A 17 7.88 -11.95 -4.67
CA VAL A 17 7.82 -10.82 -5.62
C VAL A 17 6.36 -10.46 -5.94
N ARG A 18 5.53 -11.45 -6.26
CA ARG A 18 4.10 -11.24 -6.58
C ARG A 18 3.29 -10.71 -5.40
N ARG A 19 3.65 -11.11 -4.19
CA ARG A 19 3.07 -10.58 -2.95
C ARG A 19 3.46 -9.12 -2.77
N SER A 20 4.73 -8.78 -2.95
CA SER A 20 5.26 -7.41 -2.79
C SER A 20 4.62 -6.42 -3.78
N ILE A 21 4.36 -6.85 -5.03
CA ILE A 21 3.60 -6.08 -6.02
C ILE A 21 2.22 -5.69 -5.49
N ARG A 22 1.45 -6.67 -4.96
CA ARG A 22 0.11 -6.42 -4.42
C ARG A 22 0.14 -5.55 -3.17
N TYR A 23 1.11 -5.80 -2.29
CA TYR A 23 1.31 -5.01 -1.07
C TYR A 23 1.51 -3.52 -1.40
N HIS A 24 2.45 -3.22 -2.30
CA HIS A 24 2.71 -1.84 -2.70
C HIS A 24 1.58 -1.22 -3.52
N ASP A 25 0.85 -2.00 -4.33
CA ASP A 25 -0.33 -1.50 -5.03
C ASP A 25 -1.43 -1.04 -4.05
N ARG A 26 -1.68 -1.82 -3.00
CA ARG A 26 -2.64 -1.48 -1.96
C ARG A 26 -2.18 -0.29 -1.11
N ARG A 27 -0.89 -0.23 -0.73
CA ARG A 27 -0.33 0.93 -0.01
C ARG A 27 -0.42 2.21 -0.83
N ARG A 28 -0.05 2.16 -2.12
CA ARG A 28 -0.21 3.27 -3.06
C ARG A 28 -1.67 3.75 -3.08
N SER A 29 -2.61 2.82 -3.27
CA SER A 29 -4.04 3.15 -3.39
C SER A 29 -4.59 3.79 -2.11
N PHE A 30 -4.15 3.33 -0.94
CA PHE A 30 -4.48 3.95 0.34
C PHE A 30 -4.00 5.39 0.43
N PHE A 31 -2.74 5.66 0.11
CA PHE A 31 -2.18 7.01 0.18
C PHE A 31 -2.77 7.95 -0.88
N GLU A 32 -3.02 7.45 -2.09
CA GLU A 32 -3.75 8.21 -3.12
C GLU A 32 -5.16 8.59 -2.65
N LEU A 33 -5.87 7.68 -1.99
CA LEU A 33 -7.18 7.95 -1.43
C LEU A 33 -7.11 9.02 -0.33
N MET A 34 -6.18 8.92 0.61
CA MET A 34 -6.01 9.90 1.69
C MET A 34 -5.68 11.30 1.15
N HIS A 35 -4.79 11.38 0.16
CA HIS A 35 -4.46 12.64 -0.51
C HIS A 35 -5.70 13.24 -1.19
N ARG A 36 -6.48 12.45 -1.95
CA ARG A 36 -7.70 12.94 -2.62
C ARG A 36 -8.76 13.40 -1.63
N ILE A 37 -8.97 12.67 -0.54
CA ILE A 37 -9.95 13.04 0.50
C ILE A 37 -9.53 14.36 1.16
N THR A 38 -8.29 14.48 1.61
CA THR A 38 -7.80 15.70 2.27
C THR A 38 -7.80 16.91 1.33
N ALA A 39 -7.40 16.74 0.07
CA ALA A 39 -7.48 17.78 -0.94
C ALA A 39 -8.92 18.23 -1.21
N ALA A 40 -9.85 17.27 -1.41
CA ALA A 40 -11.25 17.58 -1.65
C ALA A 40 -11.90 18.31 -0.46
N LEU A 41 -11.65 17.84 0.77
CA LEU A 41 -12.14 18.48 1.99
C LEU A 41 -11.60 19.90 2.14
N THR A 42 -10.31 20.10 1.89
CA THR A 42 -9.67 21.42 1.93
C THR A 42 -10.31 22.38 0.92
N ILE A 43 -10.51 21.94 -0.33
CA ILE A 43 -11.11 22.76 -1.39
C ILE A 43 -12.55 23.13 -1.05
N LEU A 44 -13.37 22.16 -0.61
CA LEU A 44 -14.78 22.41 -0.28
C LEU A 44 -14.91 23.40 0.89
N MET A 45 -14.10 23.23 1.94
CA MET A 45 -14.15 24.10 3.11
C MET A 45 -13.60 25.49 2.78
N ALA A 46 -12.47 25.60 2.07
CA ALA A 46 -11.92 26.89 1.64
C ALA A 46 -12.90 27.64 0.71
N GLY A 47 -13.52 26.92 -0.22
CA GLY A 47 -14.54 27.46 -1.12
C GLY A 47 -15.77 27.98 -0.38
N SER A 48 -16.18 27.35 0.72
CA SER A 48 -17.36 27.78 1.50
C SER A 48 -17.23 29.20 2.05
N ILE A 49 -16.00 29.65 2.37
CA ILE A 49 -15.73 31.02 2.86
C ILE A 49 -15.79 32.03 1.71
N LEU A 50 -15.34 31.66 0.51
CA LEU A 50 -15.39 32.55 -0.66
C LEU A 50 -16.84 32.97 -1.00
N PHE A 51 -17.81 32.08 -0.78
CA PHE A 51 -19.24 32.40 -0.96
C PHE A 51 -19.78 33.37 0.10
N ASP A 52 -19.12 33.47 1.26
CA ASP A 52 -19.55 34.34 2.35
C ASP A 52 -18.97 35.76 2.25
N ILE A 53 -17.79 35.91 1.64
CA ILE A 53 -17.14 37.21 1.37
C ILE A 53 -18.03 38.15 0.54
N GLY A 54 -18.89 37.61 -0.32
CA GLY A 54 -19.82 38.40 -1.14
C GLY A 54 -21.09 38.85 -0.43
N LYS A 55 -21.34 38.43 0.81
CA LYS A 55 -22.54 38.79 1.58
C LYS A 55 -22.29 40.04 2.42
N THR A 56 -23.29 40.91 2.48
CA THR A 56 -23.32 42.04 3.42
C THR A 56 -23.69 41.53 4.81
N GLY A 57 -22.76 41.56 5.76
CA GLY A 57 -22.97 41.10 7.13
C GLY A 57 -21.68 40.56 7.77
N ALA A 58 -21.76 40.16 9.04
CA ALA A 58 -20.66 39.47 9.71
C ALA A 58 -20.61 38.01 9.27
N THR A 59 -19.41 37.51 8.92
CA THR A 59 -19.19 36.10 8.64
C THR A 59 -19.58 35.24 9.83
N ALA A 60 -20.34 34.17 9.55
CA ALA A 60 -20.77 33.28 10.61
C ALA A 60 -19.56 32.58 11.27
N PRO A 61 -19.45 32.54 12.61
CA PRO A 61 -18.28 31.98 13.29
C PRO A 61 -17.92 30.54 12.90
N TRP A 62 -18.92 29.73 12.52
CA TRP A 62 -18.69 28.35 12.07
C TRP A 62 -17.94 28.28 10.72
N LEU A 63 -18.09 29.26 9.84
CA LEU A 63 -17.34 29.35 8.57
C LEU A 63 -15.87 29.66 8.83
N VAL A 64 -15.57 30.50 9.82
CA VAL A 64 -14.20 30.74 10.30
C VAL A 64 -13.62 29.46 10.90
N GLY A 65 -14.41 28.70 11.67
CA GLY A 65 -14.00 27.39 12.16
C GLY A 65 -13.64 26.40 11.04
N LEU A 66 -14.44 26.36 9.97
CA LEU A 66 -14.15 25.54 8.79
C LEU A 66 -12.88 25.96 8.05
N SER A 67 -12.58 27.26 7.97
CA SER A 67 -11.37 27.76 7.32
C SER A 67 -10.11 27.30 8.04
N VAL A 68 -10.11 27.39 9.37
CA VAL A 68 -9.02 26.93 10.22
C VAL A 68 -8.86 25.43 10.10
N PHE A 69 -9.97 24.67 10.13
CA PHE A 69 -9.92 23.23 9.99
C PHE A 69 -9.38 22.79 8.62
N ALA A 70 -9.78 23.47 7.53
CA ALA A 70 -9.24 23.24 6.19
C ALA A 70 -7.72 23.48 6.13
N ALA A 71 -7.24 24.57 6.74
CA ALA A 71 -5.81 24.86 6.82
C ALA A 71 -5.03 23.79 7.60
N VAL A 72 -5.61 23.26 8.69
CA VAL A 72 -5.03 22.15 9.46
C VAL A 72 -4.95 20.88 8.62
N LEU A 73 -6.02 20.52 7.90
CA LEU A 73 -6.03 19.35 7.01
C LEU A 73 -4.97 19.45 5.91
N ALA A 74 -4.88 20.62 5.26
CA ALA A 74 -3.87 20.88 4.24
C ALA A 74 -2.44 20.76 4.80
N THR A 75 -2.20 21.32 5.99
CA THR A 75 -0.91 21.20 6.68
C THR A 75 -0.60 19.74 7.01
N PHE A 76 -1.60 18.96 7.42
CA PHE A 76 -1.42 17.54 7.74
C PHE A 76 -1.08 16.70 6.50
N ASP A 77 -1.78 16.90 5.37
CA ASP A 77 -1.44 16.25 4.09
C ASP A 77 0.00 16.59 3.67
N MET A 78 0.42 17.85 3.85
CA MET A 78 1.79 18.29 3.53
C MET A 78 2.84 17.63 4.44
N VAL A 79 2.59 17.55 5.76
CA VAL A 79 3.53 16.98 6.73
C VAL A 79 3.64 15.46 6.59
N VAL A 80 2.51 14.76 6.43
CA VAL A 80 2.52 13.31 6.23
C VAL A 80 3.04 12.94 4.83
N GLY A 81 2.80 13.81 3.85
CA GLY A 81 3.28 13.65 2.49
C GLY A 81 2.58 12.49 1.77
N TYR A 82 1.25 12.42 1.81
CA TYR A 82 0.50 11.30 1.22
C TYR A 82 0.82 11.08 -0.27
N ALA A 83 0.96 12.16 -1.05
CA ALA A 83 1.37 12.06 -2.45
C ALA A 83 2.77 11.42 -2.61
N SER A 84 3.75 11.86 -1.81
CA SER A 84 5.10 11.29 -1.81
C SER A 84 5.11 9.80 -1.42
N GLN A 85 4.29 9.40 -0.45
CA GLN A 85 4.17 8.00 -0.03
C GLN A 85 3.51 7.13 -1.11
N ALA A 86 2.50 7.66 -1.81
CA ALA A 86 1.91 7.00 -2.97
C ALA A 86 2.94 6.81 -4.09
N ASP A 87 3.77 7.83 -4.38
CA ASP A 87 4.81 7.76 -5.40
C ASP A 87 5.91 6.75 -5.06
N LEU A 88 6.35 6.72 -3.79
CA LEU A 88 7.28 5.70 -3.29
C LEU A 88 6.75 4.28 -3.56
N HIS A 89 5.52 4.00 -3.14
CA HIS A 89 4.92 2.68 -3.35
C HIS A 89 4.63 2.38 -4.82
N ARG A 90 4.33 3.39 -5.65
CA ARG A 90 4.22 3.22 -7.11
C ARG A 90 5.57 2.80 -7.71
N SER A 91 6.66 3.44 -7.30
CA SER A 91 8.01 3.11 -7.75
C SER A 91 8.41 1.68 -7.34
N LEU A 92 8.21 1.30 -6.08
CA LEU A 92 8.48 -0.06 -5.58
C LEU A 92 7.67 -1.12 -6.34
N LYS A 93 6.36 -0.87 -6.56
CA LYS A 93 5.51 -1.75 -7.38
C LYS A 93 6.09 -1.97 -8.78
N VAL A 94 6.53 -0.91 -9.45
CA VAL A 94 7.12 -1.00 -10.80
C VAL A 94 8.42 -1.80 -10.76
N ARG A 95 9.30 -1.58 -9.79
CA ARG A 95 10.56 -2.32 -9.64
C ARG A 95 10.34 -3.82 -9.42
N PHE A 96 9.40 -4.19 -8.55
CA PHE A 96 9.01 -5.60 -8.38
C PHE A 96 8.32 -6.18 -9.61
N GLY A 97 7.48 -5.42 -10.31
CA GLY A 97 6.88 -5.85 -11.57
C GLY A 97 7.92 -6.13 -12.65
N ASN A 98 8.95 -5.30 -12.74
CA ASN A 98 10.09 -5.53 -13.64
C ASN A 98 10.86 -6.80 -13.25
N LEU A 99 11.05 -7.05 -11.95
CA LEU A 99 11.66 -8.28 -11.46
C LEU A 99 10.78 -9.52 -11.76
N GLU A 100 9.46 -9.43 -11.61
CA GLU A 100 8.53 -10.50 -12.01
C GLU A 100 8.66 -10.80 -13.50
N MET A 101 8.68 -9.77 -14.35
CA MET A 101 8.88 -9.94 -15.80
C MET A 101 10.22 -10.60 -16.11
N ALA A 102 11.31 -10.23 -15.41
CA ALA A 102 12.62 -10.84 -15.59
C ALA A 102 12.60 -12.33 -15.21
N ILE A 103 12.01 -12.69 -14.07
CA ILE A 103 11.85 -14.08 -13.64
C ILE A 103 11.06 -14.86 -14.69
N VAL A 104 9.96 -14.31 -15.20
CA VAL A 104 9.10 -14.97 -16.20
C VAL A 104 9.77 -15.09 -17.57
N ALA A 105 10.55 -14.08 -17.98
CA ALA A 105 11.24 -14.02 -19.26
C ALA A 105 12.33 -15.09 -19.41
N GLY A 106 12.93 -15.50 -18.29
CA GLY A 106 13.56 -16.81 -18.19
C GLY A 106 15.03 -16.79 -17.80
N GLY A 107 15.42 -17.98 -17.36
CA GLY A 107 16.71 -18.35 -16.85
C GLY A 107 16.56 -19.60 -15.97
N SER A 108 17.15 -20.73 -16.37
CA SER A 108 17.09 -21.98 -15.58
C SER A 108 18.38 -22.20 -14.79
N THR A 109 19.36 -21.31 -14.93
CA THR A 109 20.66 -21.45 -14.28
C THR A 109 20.61 -20.88 -12.87
N GLN A 110 21.38 -21.47 -11.96
CA GLN A 110 21.46 -20.97 -10.59
C GLN A 110 21.92 -19.50 -10.52
N ALA A 111 22.85 -19.10 -11.38
CA ALA A 111 23.39 -17.75 -11.41
C ALA A 111 22.31 -16.68 -11.73
N GLU A 112 21.37 -16.98 -12.62
CA GLU A 112 20.25 -16.07 -12.93
C GLU A 112 19.31 -15.91 -11.73
N TRP A 113 19.06 -17.01 -10.99
CA TRP A 113 18.25 -16.97 -9.78
C TRP A 113 18.92 -16.22 -8.62
N ASP A 114 20.24 -16.35 -8.48
CA ASP A 114 21.03 -15.57 -7.53
C ASP A 114 20.96 -14.07 -7.87
N GLU A 115 20.99 -13.70 -9.15
CA GLU A 115 20.80 -12.32 -9.61
C GLU A 115 19.39 -11.80 -9.30
N HIS A 116 18.35 -12.61 -9.49
CA HIS A 116 16.99 -12.25 -9.11
C HIS A 116 16.85 -12.02 -7.60
N GLN A 117 17.48 -12.87 -6.78
CA GLN A 117 17.50 -12.72 -5.34
C GLN A 117 18.22 -11.42 -4.92
N LEU A 118 19.36 -11.11 -5.53
CA LEU A 118 20.08 -9.86 -5.26
C LEU A 118 19.27 -8.63 -5.66
N LYS A 119 18.59 -8.68 -6.82
CA LYS A 119 17.68 -7.61 -7.26
C LYS A 119 16.55 -7.40 -6.28
N ARG A 120 15.93 -8.47 -5.77
CA ARG A 120 14.91 -8.37 -4.73
C ARG A 120 15.45 -7.66 -3.49
N LEU A 121 16.58 -8.09 -2.94
CA LEU A 121 17.18 -7.48 -1.75
C LEU A 121 17.51 -5.98 -1.96
N THR A 122 17.94 -5.63 -3.18
CA THR A 122 18.19 -4.24 -3.55
C THR A 122 16.92 -3.38 -3.57
N ILE A 123 15.77 -3.98 -3.91
CA ILE A 123 14.47 -3.29 -3.84
C ILE A 123 14.01 -3.16 -2.39
N GLU A 124 14.12 -4.23 -1.60
CA GLU A 124 13.72 -4.27 -0.20
C GLU A 124 14.51 -3.29 0.69
N LEU A 125 15.73 -2.90 0.28
CA LEU A 125 16.52 -1.88 1.00
C LEU A 125 15.79 -0.53 1.10
N ASP A 126 14.98 -0.19 0.09
CA ASP A 126 14.24 1.08 0.05
C ASP A 126 12.83 0.96 0.66
N GLU A 127 12.46 -0.22 1.17
CA GLU A 127 11.12 -0.43 1.70
C GLU A 127 10.93 0.17 3.11
N PRO A 128 9.78 0.84 3.35
CA PRO A 128 9.38 1.19 4.70
C PRO A 128 8.95 -0.07 5.47
N ALA A 129 8.75 0.08 6.79
CA ALA A 129 8.29 -1.00 7.65
C ALA A 129 7.03 -1.71 7.11
N VAL A 130 7.03 -3.05 7.23
CA VAL A 130 5.97 -3.91 6.69
C VAL A 130 4.76 -3.91 7.62
N TYR A 131 3.59 -3.66 7.04
CA TYR A 131 2.30 -3.77 7.73
C TYR A 131 1.82 -5.22 7.63
N ARG A 132 2.08 -6.02 8.67
CA ARG A 132 1.87 -7.48 8.64
C ARG A 132 0.44 -7.89 8.29
N ALA A 133 -0.57 -7.18 8.79
CA ALA A 133 -1.97 -7.46 8.44
C ALA A 133 -2.21 -7.37 6.94
N LEU A 134 -1.67 -6.31 6.31
CA LEU A 134 -1.79 -6.10 4.88
C LEU A 134 -0.97 -7.13 4.10
N ASP A 135 0.25 -7.44 4.55
CA ASP A 135 1.11 -8.49 4.00
C ASP A 135 0.42 -9.86 3.96
N ILE A 136 -0.27 -10.24 5.05
CA ILE A 136 -1.04 -11.50 5.10
C ILE A 136 -2.21 -11.48 4.11
N LEU A 137 -2.92 -10.36 3.96
CA LEU A 137 -3.97 -10.25 2.94
C LEU A 137 -3.41 -10.45 1.54
N CYS A 138 -2.27 -9.83 1.23
CA CYS A 138 -1.61 -9.97 -0.06
C CYS A 138 -1.06 -11.39 -0.28
N TYR A 139 -0.51 -12.02 0.76
CA TYR A 139 -0.12 -13.43 0.74
C TYR A 139 -1.31 -14.30 0.32
N ASN A 140 -2.45 -14.14 1.00
CA ASN A 140 -3.66 -14.91 0.70
C ASN A 140 -4.16 -14.67 -0.73
N GLU A 141 -4.08 -13.45 -1.26
CA GLU A 141 -4.43 -13.18 -2.66
C GLU A 141 -3.55 -13.91 -3.66
N VAL A 142 -2.24 -13.99 -3.41
CA VAL A 142 -1.33 -14.76 -4.27
C VAL A 142 -1.61 -16.26 -4.13
N SER A 143 -1.83 -16.75 -2.90
CA SER A 143 -2.18 -18.15 -2.64
C SER A 143 -3.48 -18.55 -3.37
N ILE A 144 -4.53 -17.73 -3.31
CA ILE A 144 -5.78 -17.95 -4.06
C ILE A 144 -5.49 -17.98 -5.57
N ALA A 145 -4.67 -17.04 -6.07
CA ALA A 145 -4.30 -17.00 -7.48
C ALA A 145 -3.46 -18.21 -7.94
N ASP A 146 -2.83 -18.91 -6.99
CA ASP A 146 -2.08 -20.15 -7.21
C ASP A 146 -2.92 -21.41 -6.94
N GLY A 147 -4.22 -21.27 -6.62
CA GLY A 147 -5.16 -22.38 -6.45
C GLY A 147 -5.24 -22.94 -5.03
N VAL A 148 -4.68 -22.25 -4.03
CA VAL A 148 -4.80 -22.64 -2.62
C VAL A 148 -6.25 -22.48 -2.16
N GLN A 149 -6.80 -23.54 -1.57
CA GLN A 149 -8.15 -23.55 -1.04
C GLN A 149 -8.29 -22.62 0.18
N LYS A 150 -9.50 -22.10 0.40
CA LYS A 150 -9.77 -21.04 1.39
C LYS A 150 -9.43 -21.47 2.82
N GLU A 151 -9.55 -22.75 3.12
CA GLU A 151 -9.31 -23.38 4.41
C GLU A 151 -7.82 -23.37 4.80
N ASN A 152 -6.93 -23.25 3.81
CA ASN A 152 -5.48 -23.21 4.00
C ASN A 152 -4.92 -21.78 3.97
N LEU A 153 -5.78 -20.77 3.90
CA LEU A 153 -5.38 -19.37 3.95
C LEU A 153 -5.11 -18.93 5.38
N ARG A 154 -4.24 -17.93 5.54
CA ARG A 154 -3.94 -17.36 6.85
C ARG A 154 -5.13 -16.52 7.33
N SER A 155 -5.59 -16.79 8.54
CA SER A 155 -6.66 -16.01 9.19
C SER A 155 -6.14 -14.63 9.62
N ILE A 156 -7.04 -13.64 9.60
CA ILE A 156 -6.83 -12.31 10.16
C ILE A 156 -8.14 -11.91 10.81
N ASP A 157 -8.08 -11.37 12.02
CA ASP A 157 -9.26 -10.84 12.71
C ASP A 157 -9.81 -9.58 12.02
N TYR A 158 -11.07 -9.25 12.30
CA TYR A 158 -11.77 -8.16 11.64
C TYR A 158 -11.15 -6.78 11.92
N ILE A 159 -10.59 -6.55 13.11
CA ILE A 159 -10.03 -5.26 13.51
C ILE A 159 -8.70 -5.04 12.81
N SER A 160 -7.81 -6.03 12.86
CA SER A 160 -6.54 -6.01 12.15
C SER A 160 -6.74 -5.84 10.65
N ARG A 161 -7.77 -6.47 10.08
CA ARG A 161 -8.14 -6.31 8.67
C ARG A 161 -8.61 -4.89 8.35
N ALA A 162 -9.51 -4.32 9.15
CA ALA A 162 -10.05 -2.97 8.91
C ALA A 162 -8.97 -1.88 9.07
N THR A 163 -8.01 -2.10 9.97
CA THR A 163 -6.98 -1.11 10.31
C THR A 163 -5.60 -1.43 9.72
N CYS A 164 -5.54 -2.37 8.76
CA CYS A 164 -4.28 -2.91 8.22
C CYS A 164 -3.37 -1.89 7.54
N HIS A 165 -3.90 -0.72 7.14
CA HIS A 165 -3.12 0.37 6.56
C HIS A 165 -2.58 1.37 7.59
N ILE A 166 -3.11 1.34 8.82
CA ILE A 166 -2.87 2.38 9.82
C ILE A 166 -1.93 1.87 10.92
N PHE A 167 -2.15 0.66 11.44
CA PHE A 167 -1.38 0.12 12.55
C PHE A 167 -0.39 -0.97 12.13
N HIS A 168 0.79 -0.94 12.74
CA HIS A 168 1.81 -1.99 12.63
C HIS A 168 1.51 -3.11 13.61
N TRP A 169 0.65 -4.04 13.21
CA TRP A 169 0.33 -5.22 13.99
C TRP A 169 1.51 -6.21 13.96
N SER A 170 2.26 -6.37 15.06
CA SER A 170 3.45 -7.23 15.12
C SER A 170 3.15 -8.72 15.24
N ASP A 171 2.05 -9.11 15.91
CA ASP A 171 1.81 -10.49 16.39
C ASP A 171 0.47 -11.11 15.94
N ILE A 172 0.12 -10.99 14.65
CA ILE A 172 -1.18 -11.47 14.14
C ILE A 172 -1.21 -13.00 13.96
N ALA A 173 -0.05 -13.66 13.85
CA ALA A 173 0.01 -15.11 13.60
C ALA A 173 -0.57 -15.97 14.74
N ASN A 174 -0.81 -15.39 15.93
CA ASN A 174 -1.31 -16.11 17.11
C ASN A 174 -2.72 -15.67 17.55
N SER A 175 -3.39 -14.73 16.86
CA SER A 175 -4.63 -14.12 17.37
C SER A 175 -5.93 -14.88 17.05
N SER A 176 -5.88 -15.94 16.23
CA SER A 176 -7.03 -16.82 16.02
C SER A 176 -6.89 -18.12 16.81
N LYS A 177 -7.31 -18.10 18.07
CA LYS A 177 -7.84 -19.28 18.77
C LYS A 177 -9.35 -19.15 18.86
#